data_AF-A0A961KC00-F1
#
_entry.id   AF-A0A961KC00-F1
#
_cell.length_a   1.000
_cell.length_b   1.000
_cell.length_c   1.000
_cell.angle_alpha   90.00
_cell.angle_beta   90.00
_cell.angle_gamma   90.00
#
_symmetry.space_group_name_H-M   'P 1'
#
loop_
_entity.id
_entity.type
_entity.pdbx_description
1 polymer ?
#
loop_
_entity_poly.entity_id
_entity_poly.type
_entity_poly.pdbx_seq_one_letter_code
_entity_poly.pdbx_strand_id
1 'polypeptide(L)'
;MSFEVRGWCPGAHRPMMSGDGYVVRVRPRLAQLSRAQALGLCAAADRHGAGLIDLTNRANVQVRGVAESAWPALMADLEALGLLDADVATETRRNIVTAPDWVPGDETEWLAMELTARLDELPALPPKMGFAIDAGAAPVLQDVPSDFRIERGTSGGLILRADGRDMG
;
A
#
# COMPACT_ATOMS: atom_id res chain seq x y z
N MET A 1 24.16 -6.26 15.45
CA MET A 1 22.69 -6.45 15.53
C MET A 1 22.29 -7.37 14.40
N SER A 2 21.80 -8.57 14.71
CA SER A 2 21.30 -9.51 13.71
C SER A 2 19.90 -9.08 13.27
N PHE A 3 19.68 -8.93 11.97
CA PHE A 3 18.36 -8.70 11.42
C PHE A 3 17.59 -10.02 11.38
N GLU A 4 16.51 -10.14 12.14
CA GLU A 4 15.62 -11.31 12.10
C GLU A 4 14.61 -11.14 10.94
N VAL A 5 14.60 -12.09 10.01
CA VAL A 5 13.61 -12.10 8.92
C VAL A 5 12.28 -12.59 9.48
N ARG A 6 11.34 -11.66 9.69
CA ARG A 6 10.01 -11.96 10.24
C ARG A 6 9.11 -12.77 9.29
N GLY A 7 9.33 -12.72 7.98
CA GLY A 7 8.52 -13.46 6.99
C GLY A 7 7.22 -12.76 6.55
N TRP A 8 6.87 -11.60 7.11
CA TRP A 8 5.77 -10.74 6.64
C TRP A 8 6.19 -9.26 6.61
N CYS A 9 5.41 -8.42 5.93
CA CYS A 9 5.54 -6.96 5.99
C CYS A 9 4.52 -6.39 6.99
N PRO A 10 4.85 -5.33 7.74
CA PRO A 10 3.87 -4.72 8.64
C PRO A 10 2.64 -4.23 7.86
N GLY A 11 1.47 -4.45 8.47
CA GLY A 11 0.18 -3.88 8.08
C GLY A 11 -0.48 -3.20 9.28
N ALA A 12 -1.66 -2.62 9.11
CA ALA A 12 -2.43 -2.04 10.20
C ALA A 12 -2.98 -3.13 11.12
N HIS A 13 -3.53 -4.20 10.52
CA HIS A 13 -4.09 -5.34 11.25
C HIS A 13 -3.03 -6.30 11.82
N ARG A 14 -1.83 -6.28 11.24
CA ARG A 14 -0.69 -7.07 11.72
C ARG A 14 0.57 -6.19 11.79
N PRO A 15 0.71 -5.37 12.84
CA PRO A 15 1.86 -4.50 12.99
C PRO A 15 3.14 -5.30 13.25
N MET A 16 4.28 -4.61 13.18
CA MET A 16 5.58 -5.22 13.48
C MET A 16 6.26 -4.45 14.60
N MET A 17 6.72 -5.16 15.63
CA MET A 17 7.50 -4.56 16.71
C MET A 17 8.87 -4.12 16.19
N SER A 18 9.21 -2.88 16.46
CA SER A 18 10.52 -2.27 16.21
C SER A 18 11.09 -1.70 17.52
N GLY A 19 12.25 -1.03 17.46
CA GLY A 19 12.93 -0.50 18.65
C GLY A 19 12.18 0.64 19.35
N ASP A 20 11.31 1.33 18.62
CA ASP A 20 10.50 2.46 19.08
C ASP A 20 9.05 2.06 19.45
N GLY A 21 8.64 0.82 19.16
CA GLY A 21 7.27 0.33 19.30
C GLY A 21 6.77 -0.32 18.01
N TYR A 22 5.45 -0.47 17.86
CA TYR A 22 4.87 -0.98 16.63
C TYR A 22 5.03 0.01 15.47
N VAL A 23 5.35 -0.57 14.32
CA VAL A 23 5.23 0.05 13.00
C VAL A 23 3.90 -0.40 12.40
N VAL A 24 2.97 0.54 12.26
CA VAL A 24 1.61 0.32 11.77
C VAL A 24 1.52 0.91 10.37
N ARG A 25 1.39 0.07 9.34
CA ARG A 25 1.38 0.52 7.94
C ARG A 25 -0.06 0.64 7.44
N VAL A 26 -0.41 1.82 6.96
CA VAL A 26 -1.67 2.10 6.30
C VAL A 26 -1.43 2.11 4.80
N ARG A 27 -2.37 1.52 4.04
CA ARG A 27 -2.33 1.46 2.58
C ARG A 27 -3.44 2.36 2.00
N PRO A 28 -3.18 3.64 1.70
CA PRO A 28 -4.20 4.50 1.12
C PRO A 28 -4.74 3.92 -0.19
N ARG A 29 -6.04 4.08 -0.43
CA ARG A 29 -6.64 3.60 -1.70
C ARG A 29 -6.08 4.46 -2.84
N LEU A 30 -5.67 3.81 -3.93
CA LEU A 30 -5.08 4.47 -5.10
C LEU A 30 -3.88 5.38 -4.78
N ALA A 31 -3.14 5.08 -3.70
CA ALA A 31 -2.05 5.92 -3.19
C ALA A 31 -2.46 7.38 -2.86
N GLN A 32 -3.75 7.63 -2.59
CA GLN A 32 -4.29 8.95 -2.31
C GLN A 32 -4.83 9.08 -0.88
N LEU A 33 -4.68 10.28 -0.31
CA LEU A 33 -5.27 10.67 0.95
C LEU A 33 -6.05 11.96 0.74
N SER A 34 -7.29 11.99 1.22
CA SER A 34 -8.01 13.26 1.39
C SER A 34 -7.33 14.12 2.46
N ARG A 35 -7.60 15.43 2.44
CA ARG A 35 -7.14 16.35 3.49
C ARG A 35 -7.53 15.87 4.90
N ALA A 36 -8.75 15.37 5.06
CA ALA A 36 -9.24 14.88 6.36
C ALA A 36 -8.46 13.65 6.82
N GLN A 37 -8.18 12.71 5.92
CA GLN A 37 -7.38 11.53 6.22
C GLN A 37 -5.92 11.87 6.56
N ALA A 38 -5.29 12.78 5.80
CA ALA A 38 -3.93 13.22 6.08
C ALA A 38 -3.80 13.88 7.46
N LEU A 39 -4.70 14.82 7.79
CA LEU A 39 -4.71 15.47 9.10
C LEU A 39 -5.05 14.50 10.23
N GLY A 40 -6.00 13.59 10.00
CA GLY A 40 -6.36 12.54 10.94
C GLY A 40 -5.21 11.59 11.24
N LEU A 41 -4.44 11.21 10.22
CA LEU A 41 -3.21 10.40 10.39
C LEU A 41 -2.18 11.12 11.25
N CYS A 42 -1.93 12.41 11.01
CA CYS A 42 -1.01 13.19 11.85
C CYS A 42 -1.48 13.20 13.31
N ALA A 43 -2.76 13.52 13.55
CA ALA A 43 -3.31 13.53 14.90
C ALA A 43 -3.26 12.15 15.58
N ALA A 44 -3.47 11.06 14.83
CA ALA A 44 -3.39 9.70 15.35
C ALA A 44 -1.94 9.32 15.67
N ALA A 45 -0.97 9.74 14.86
CA ALA A 45 0.45 9.52 15.09
C ALA A 45 0.94 10.27 16.34
N ASP A 46 0.50 11.50 16.56
CA ASP A 46 0.80 12.29 17.76
C ASP A 46 0.20 11.67 19.03
N ARG A 47 -1.02 11.13 18.92
CA ARG A 47 -1.76 10.59 20.07
C ARG A 47 -1.30 9.21 20.49
N HIS A 48 -1.05 8.32 19.52
CA HIS A 48 -0.88 6.88 19.77
C HIS A 48 0.53 6.37 19.47
N GLY A 49 1.35 7.17 18.79
CA GLY A 49 2.71 6.81 18.39
C GLY A 49 3.74 7.85 18.82
N ALA A 50 4.87 7.88 18.10
CA ALA A 50 5.96 8.81 18.35
C ALA A 50 5.81 10.17 17.64
N GLY A 51 4.63 10.49 17.09
CA GLY A 51 4.44 11.67 16.22
C GLY A 51 5.15 11.56 14.87
N LEU A 52 5.54 10.36 14.45
CA LEU A 52 6.31 10.11 13.23
C LEU A 52 5.48 9.33 12.21
N ILE A 53 5.53 9.80 10.96
CA ILE A 53 4.93 9.15 9.79
C ILE A 53 6.00 8.98 8.72
N ASP A 54 6.27 7.74 8.33
CA ASP A 54 7.13 7.43 7.18
C ASP A 54 6.29 7.26 5.91
N LEU A 55 6.76 7.80 4.78
CA LEU A 55 6.29 7.42 3.45
C LEU A 55 7.09 6.22 2.95
N THR A 56 6.43 5.23 2.36
CA THR A 56 7.12 4.07 1.78
C THR A 56 7.39 4.25 0.29
N ASN A 57 8.32 3.45 -0.24
CA ASN A 57 8.58 3.33 -1.68
C ASN A 57 7.42 2.78 -2.52
N ARG A 58 6.30 2.40 -1.89
CA ARG A 58 5.06 1.95 -2.56
C ARG A 58 3.88 2.87 -2.25
N ALA A 59 4.16 4.14 -1.95
CA ALA A 59 3.16 5.17 -1.64
C ALA A 59 2.17 4.78 -0.51
N ASN A 60 2.65 3.97 0.44
CA ASN A 60 1.95 3.71 1.69
C ASN A 60 2.49 4.63 2.78
N VAL A 61 1.80 4.69 3.93
CA VAL A 61 2.23 5.48 5.09
C VAL A 61 2.41 4.58 6.31
N GLN A 62 3.34 4.92 7.20
CA GLN A 62 3.59 4.15 8.42
C GLN A 62 3.59 5.03 9.65
N VAL A 63 2.70 4.75 10.62
CA VAL A 63 2.77 5.35 11.94
C VAL A 63 3.79 4.57 12.77
N ARG A 64 4.74 5.28 13.39
CA ARG A 64 5.82 4.67 14.17
C ARG A 64 5.63 4.83 15.67
N GLY A 65 6.32 3.96 16.41
CA GLY A 65 6.45 4.04 17.85
C GLY A 65 5.14 3.82 18.60
N VAL A 66 4.23 3.05 18.02
CA VAL A 66 2.92 2.80 18.63
C VAL A 66 3.09 1.78 19.74
N ALA A 67 2.73 2.14 20.98
CA ALA A 67 2.75 1.17 22.07
C ALA A 67 1.72 0.06 21.81
N GLU A 68 2.02 -1.17 22.23
CA GLU A 68 1.11 -2.31 22.04
C GLU A 68 -0.27 -2.06 22.65
N SER A 69 -0.33 -1.39 23.80
CA SER A 69 -1.57 -0.97 24.45
C SER A 69 -2.34 0.14 23.71
N ALA A 70 -1.67 0.95 22.89
CA ALA A 70 -2.28 2.04 22.12
C ALA A 70 -2.77 1.58 20.74
N TRP A 71 -2.30 0.43 20.24
CA TRP A 71 -2.65 -0.07 18.92
C TRP A 71 -4.17 -0.23 18.68
N PRO A 72 -4.97 -0.77 19.61
CA PRO A 72 -6.43 -0.84 19.41
C PRO A 72 -7.09 0.53 19.23
N ALA A 73 -6.63 1.55 19.95
CA ALA A 73 -7.16 2.91 19.84
C ALA A 73 -6.75 3.58 18.52
N LEU A 74 -5.52 3.35 18.06
CA LEU A 74 -5.08 3.75 16.73
C LEU A 74 -5.93 3.09 15.63
N MET A 75 -6.22 1.80 15.75
CA MET A 75 -7.08 1.09 14.79
C MET A 75 -8.47 1.73 14.70
N ALA A 76 -9.08 2.10 15.84
CA ALA A 76 -10.37 2.79 15.85
C ALA A 76 -10.32 4.16 15.13
N ASP A 77 -9.27 4.95 15.36
CA ASP A 77 -9.08 6.23 14.66
C ASP A 77 -8.88 6.03 13.15
N LEU A 78 -8.12 5.01 12.74
CA LEU A 78 -7.91 4.68 11.32
C LEU A 78 -9.18 4.16 10.63
N GLU A 79 -9.99 3.39 11.34
CA GLU A 79 -11.30 2.92 10.86
C GLU A 79 -12.24 4.10 10.62
N ALA A 80 -12.31 5.05 11.56
CA ALA A 80 -13.12 6.26 11.42
C ALA A 80 -12.70 7.13 10.23
N LEU A 81 -11.44 7.03 9.80
CA LEU A 81 -10.90 7.71 8.60
C LEU A 81 -11.11 6.90 7.31
N GLY A 82 -11.69 5.70 7.39
CA GLY A 82 -11.87 4.80 6.24
C GLY A 82 -10.55 4.28 5.65
N LEU A 83 -9.51 4.18 6.49
CA LEU A 83 -8.14 3.84 6.06
C LEU A 83 -7.78 2.37 6.27
N LEU A 84 -8.70 1.55 6.80
CA LEU A 84 -8.50 0.13 7.00
C LEU A 84 -9.15 -0.71 5.90
N ASP A 85 -8.54 -1.87 5.64
CA ASP A 85 -9.21 -2.98 4.97
C ASP A 85 -10.04 -3.78 5.97
N ALA A 86 -10.93 -4.65 5.49
CA ALA A 86 -11.80 -5.44 6.35
C ALA A 86 -11.02 -6.43 7.24
N ASP A 87 -9.90 -6.97 6.74
CA ASP A 87 -9.09 -7.96 7.45
C ASP A 87 -7.64 -8.02 6.93
N VAL A 88 -6.81 -8.82 7.61
CA VAL A 88 -5.40 -9.06 7.26
C VAL A 88 -5.24 -9.66 5.85
N ALA A 89 -6.17 -10.52 5.42
CA ALA A 89 -6.07 -11.21 4.14
C ALA A 89 -6.26 -10.22 2.97
N THR A 90 -7.28 -9.38 3.07
CA THR A 90 -7.56 -8.29 2.13
C THR A 90 -6.43 -7.28 2.11
N GLU A 91 -5.96 -6.83 3.28
CA GLU A 91 -4.83 -5.90 3.42
C GLU A 91 -3.54 -6.44 2.77
N THR A 92 -3.25 -7.73 2.95
CA THR A 92 -2.07 -8.37 2.40
C THR A 92 -2.14 -8.42 0.87
N ARG A 93 -3.32 -8.71 0.31
CA ARG A 93 -3.54 -8.85 -1.13
C ARG A 93 -3.61 -7.51 -1.87
N ARG A 94 -4.06 -6.44 -1.20
CA ARG A 94 -4.09 -5.07 -1.75
C ARG A 94 -2.71 -4.39 -1.73
N ASN A 95 -1.67 -5.14 -2.09
CA ASN A 95 -0.33 -4.62 -2.29
C ASN A 95 -0.19 -4.00 -3.69
N ILE A 96 -0.99 -2.97 -3.96
CA ILE A 96 -1.06 -2.27 -5.25
C ILE A 96 -0.41 -0.89 -5.10
N VAL A 97 0.41 -0.49 -6.07
CA VAL A 97 0.90 0.88 -6.24
C VAL A 97 0.40 1.43 -7.58
N THR A 98 0.02 2.70 -7.62
CA THR A 98 -0.45 3.39 -8.82
C THR A 98 0.51 4.52 -9.19
N ALA A 99 0.58 4.90 -10.47
CA ALA A 99 1.34 6.08 -10.91
C ALA A 99 0.92 7.33 -10.10
N PRO A 100 1.83 8.25 -9.76
CA PRO A 100 1.50 9.36 -8.85
C PRO A 100 0.69 10.50 -9.51
N ASP A 101 0.64 10.57 -10.84
CA ASP A 101 0.11 11.68 -11.63
C ASP A 101 -1.17 11.34 -12.40
N TRP A 102 -1.80 10.19 -12.11
CA TRP A 102 -3.12 9.87 -12.67
C TRP A 102 -4.17 10.89 -12.24
N VAL A 103 -5.15 11.14 -13.11
CA VAL A 103 -6.31 11.98 -12.82
C VAL A 103 -7.61 11.18 -12.90
N PRO A 104 -8.67 11.59 -12.17
CA PRO A 104 -9.94 10.87 -12.20
C PRO A 104 -10.47 10.67 -13.62
N GLY A 105 -10.85 9.43 -13.93
CA GLY A 105 -11.25 8.97 -15.26
C GLY A 105 -10.14 8.32 -16.07
N ASP A 106 -8.87 8.36 -15.62
CA ASP A 106 -7.77 7.68 -16.29
C ASP A 106 -7.86 6.16 -16.16
N GLU A 107 -7.24 5.46 -17.12
CA GLU A 107 -7.16 4.00 -17.09
C GLU A 107 -6.43 3.47 -15.84
N THR A 108 -5.49 4.23 -15.26
CA THR A 108 -4.80 3.83 -14.01
C THR A 108 -5.78 3.70 -12.86
N GLU A 109 -6.69 4.67 -12.70
CA GLU A 109 -7.74 4.63 -11.67
C GLU A 109 -8.66 3.43 -11.93
N TRP A 110 -9.19 3.32 -13.14
CA TRP A 110 -10.12 2.25 -13.50
C TRP A 110 -9.51 0.85 -13.29
N LEU A 111 -8.30 0.59 -13.82
CA LEU A 111 -7.62 -0.69 -13.68
C LEU A 111 -7.32 -1.04 -12.21
N ALA A 112 -6.89 -0.06 -11.41
CA ALA A 112 -6.59 -0.29 -9.99
C ALA A 112 -7.85 -0.58 -9.19
N MET A 113 -8.97 0.07 -9.50
CA MET A 113 -10.28 -0.20 -8.89
C MET A 113 -10.79 -1.58 -9.28
N GLU A 114 -10.78 -1.92 -10.58
CA GLU A 114 -11.20 -3.24 -11.09
C GLU A 114 -10.37 -4.37 -10.47
N LEU A 115 -9.04 -4.23 -10.46
CA LEU A 115 -8.17 -5.22 -9.83
C LEU A 115 -8.50 -5.36 -8.34
N THR A 116 -8.67 -4.24 -7.62
CA THR A 116 -9.01 -4.26 -6.20
C THR A 116 -10.32 -4.98 -5.93
N ALA A 117 -11.35 -4.73 -6.73
CA ALA A 117 -12.69 -5.33 -6.59
C ALA A 117 -12.69 -6.84 -6.85
N ARG A 118 -11.76 -7.32 -7.68
CA ARG A 118 -11.66 -8.73 -8.09
C ARG A 118 -10.48 -9.46 -7.47
N LEU A 119 -9.85 -8.85 -6.45
CA LEU A 119 -8.70 -9.46 -5.81
C LEU A 119 -9.06 -10.87 -5.36
N ASP A 120 -10.20 -11.09 -4.69
CA ASP A 120 -10.71 -12.39 -4.18
C ASP A 120 -10.87 -13.48 -5.23
N GLU A 121 -10.99 -13.14 -6.51
CA GLU A 121 -10.99 -14.11 -7.62
C GLU A 121 -9.60 -14.71 -7.89
N LEU A 122 -8.51 -14.05 -7.46
CA LEU A 122 -7.15 -14.55 -7.65
C LEU A 122 -6.85 -15.76 -6.75
N PRO A 123 -5.99 -16.70 -7.19
CA PRO A 123 -5.52 -17.79 -6.32
C PRO A 123 -4.82 -17.25 -5.07
N ALA A 124 -4.51 -18.13 -4.11
CA ALA A 124 -3.70 -17.76 -2.97
C ALA A 124 -2.34 -17.21 -3.44
N LEU A 125 -2.05 -15.96 -3.06
CA LEU A 125 -0.82 -15.26 -3.46
C LEU A 125 0.21 -15.30 -2.32
N PRO A 126 1.52 -15.34 -2.63
CA PRO A 126 2.56 -15.11 -1.64
C PRO A 126 2.34 -13.78 -0.89
N PRO A 127 2.65 -13.69 0.43
CA PRO A 127 2.35 -12.50 1.24
C PRO A 127 3.01 -11.18 0.78
N LYS A 128 4.05 -11.26 -0.05
CA LYS A 128 4.78 -10.10 -0.57
C LYS A 128 4.47 -9.80 -2.05
N MET A 129 3.62 -10.61 -2.68
CA MET A 129 3.18 -10.42 -4.06
C MET A 129 2.62 -9.00 -4.21
N GLY A 130 3.06 -8.28 -5.24
CA GLY A 130 2.74 -6.87 -5.44
C GLY A 130 2.42 -6.54 -6.89
N PHE A 131 1.53 -5.56 -7.06
CA PHE A 131 1.10 -5.05 -8.35
C PHE A 131 1.51 -3.59 -8.50
N ALA A 132 1.86 -3.20 -9.72
CA ALA A 132 2.00 -1.81 -10.13
C ALA A 132 1.06 -1.52 -11.30
N ILE A 133 0.28 -0.46 -11.19
CA ILE A 133 -0.69 -0.02 -12.21
C ILE A 133 -0.26 1.35 -12.72
N ASP A 134 0.15 1.41 -13.96
CA ASP A 134 0.80 2.56 -14.58
C ASP A 134 0.39 2.71 -16.05
N ALA A 135 -0.89 3.05 -16.25
CA ALA A 135 -1.47 3.18 -17.58
C ALA A 135 -1.29 4.58 -18.20
N GLY A 136 -0.45 5.42 -17.60
CA GLY A 136 -0.10 6.75 -18.10
C GLY A 136 0.65 6.67 -19.43
N ALA A 137 0.83 7.80 -20.11
CA ALA A 137 1.41 7.84 -21.48
C ALA A 137 2.80 7.18 -21.59
N ALA A 138 3.58 7.22 -20.50
CA ALA A 138 4.83 6.49 -20.36
C ALA A 138 4.94 5.95 -18.92
N PRO A 139 5.47 4.73 -18.72
CA PRO A 139 5.62 4.16 -17.40
C PRO A 139 6.67 4.91 -16.56
N VAL A 140 6.32 5.17 -15.30
CA VAL A 140 7.15 5.84 -14.30
C VAL A 140 7.43 4.97 -13.07
N LEU A 141 6.71 3.86 -12.90
CA LEU A 141 6.86 2.98 -11.74
C LEU A 141 7.91 1.88 -11.93
N GLN A 142 8.67 1.85 -13.04
CA GLN A 142 9.52 0.70 -13.42
C GLN A 142 10.51 0.27 -12.33
N ASP A 143 11.03 1.22 -11.55
CA ASP A 143 11.96 0.97 -10.44
C ASP A 143 11.27 0.57 -9.12
N VAL A 144 9.93 0.60 -9.05
CA VAL A 144 9.17 0.22 -7.85
C VAL A 144 8.99 -1.30 -7.81
N PRO A 145 9.59 -2.03 -6.84
CA PRO A 145 9.55 -3.49 -6.82
C PRO A 145 8.11 -4.04 -6.83
N SER A 146 7.76 -4.79 -7.87
CA SER A 146 6.42 -5.37 -8.08
C SER A 146 6.53 -6.64 -8.93
N ASP A 147 5.80 -7.70 -8.59
CA ASP A 147 5.80 -8.97 -9.30
C ASP A 147 5.05 -8.89 -10.64
N PHE A 148 3.99 -8.08 -10.67
CA PHE A 148 3.19 -7.83 -11.87
C PHE A 148 3.02 -6.34 -12.09
N ARG A 149 3.15 -5.91 -13.34
CA ARG A 149 3.02 -4.52 -13.75
C ARG A 149 2.11 -4.41 -14.96
N ILE A 150 1.07 -3.59 -14.85
CA ILE A 150 0.21 -3.23 -15.97
C ILE A 150 0.65 -1.83 -16.39
N GLU A 151 1.24 -1.71 -17.58
CA GLU A 151 1.79 -0.44 -18.05
C GLU A 151 1.65 -0.23 -19.56
N ARG A 152 1.95 0.98 -20.05
CA ARG A 152 2.02 1.23 -21.51
C ARG A 152 3.31 0.68 -22.11
N GLY A 153 3.15 -0.18 -23.11
CA GLY A 153 4.24 -0.64 -23.97
C GLY A 153 4.64 0.42 -25.00
N THR A 154 5.72 0.15 -25.73
CA THR A 154 6.28 1.05 -26.75
C THR A 154 5.34 1.34 -27.93
N SER A 155 4.36 0.46 -28.16
CA SER A 155 3.30 0.64 -29.17
C SER A 155 2.12 1.48 -28.69
N GLY A 156 2.12 1.93 -27.43
CA GLY A 156 1.00 2.64 -26.78
C GLY A 156 -0.11 1.74 -26.25
N GLY A 157 -0.06 0.43 -26.50
CA GLY A 157 -0.98 -0.54 -25.90
C GLY A 157 -0.64 -0.84 -24.44
N LEU A 158 -1.64 -1.27 -23.66
CA LEU A 158 -1.39 -1.84 -22.33
C LEU A 158 -0.69 -3.20 -22.48
N ILE A 159 0.29 -3.44 -21.62
CA ILE A 159 0.99 -4.72 -21.48
C ILE A 159 0.92 -5.16 -20.01
N LEU A 160 0.95 -6.47 -19.80
CA LEU A 160 1.24 -7.09 -18.49
C LEU A 160 2.68 -7.56 -18.50
N ARG A 161 3.50 -7.03 -17.59
CA ARG A 161 4.88 -7.43 -17.37
C ARG A 161 5.00 -8.18 -16.05
N ALA A 162 5.57 -9.39 -16.07
CA ALA A 162 6.03 -10.07 -14.86
C ALA A 162 7.46 -9.62 -14.50
N ASP A 163 7.81 -9.62 -13.22
CA ASP A 163 9.15 -9.26 -12.77
C ASP A 163 10.22 -10.14 -13.44
N GLY A 164 11.32 -9.52 -13.87
CA GLY A 164 12.39 -10.15 -14.65
C GLY A 164 12.02 -10.53 -16.10
N ARG A 165 10.89 -10.05 -16.65
CA ARG A 165 10.47 -10.30 -18.04
C ARG A 165 10.28 -9.00 -18.82
N ASP A 166 11.36 -8.41 -19.32
CA ASP A 166 11.35 -7.05 -19.91
C ASP A 166 10.36 -6.84 -21.09
N MET A 167 9.99 -7.92 -21.80
CA MET A 167 9.16 -7.85 -23.02
C MET A 167 7.71 -8.33 -22.84
N GLY A 168 7.31 -8.69 -21.62
CA GLY A 168 6.05 -9.42 -21.38
C GLY A 168 6.24 -10.93 -21.53
#